data_AF-U7GEU9-F1
#
_entry.id   AF-U7GEU9-F1
#
_cell.length_a   1.000
_cell.length_b   1.000
_cell.length_c   1.000
_cell.angle_alpha   90.00
_cell.angle_beta   90.00
_cell.angle_gamma   90.00
#
_symmetry.space_group_name_H-M   'P 1'
#
loop_
_entity.id
_entity.type
_entity.pdbx_description
1 polymer ?
#
loop_
_entity_poly.entity_id
_entity_poly.type
_entity_poly.pdbx_seq_one_letter_code
_entity_poly.pdbx_strand_id
1 'polypeptide(L)'
;MLNLFLISILITGCGGDNSNDSSVVIEPTDQFEIEYSTITGTAFAESTLNGKTVTASCKDSVGFKEEVVVDEHGVWLGQVDSSKFPCRLEVKANEHSYHSYISQAGRVNINPFTDLAIAYASTQLPATWYQSGSITVDQLKSANTALVNELIKKDYSLDSKTDLFTAEIQTVNPLHLAIQALLDAIQGSNSIQDYNALLTLIKDGNLSQLPEKLKNQNTETNVDDLPNVTDFSLNKFNNKACTWVENTTELYINCNKDVMSDFKNLSLVSIIGISESGILTKPCEIYKYGENLTLQTGGKSITAQFTSQGFDQIYYQNDENQIVVSASPSKNRFNTATLVFRDNKLFTATFEGYLNNESSLGNQELTCIMNPNS
;
A
#
# COMPACT_ATOMS: atom_id res chain seq x y z
N MET A 1 -24.29 55.07 -4.72
CA MET A 1 -25.41 55.81 -4.10
C MET A 1 -25.83 55.04 -2.86
N LEU A 2 -25.54 55.60 -1.70
CA LEU A 2 -25.85 55.08 -0.38
C LEU A 2 -27.23 55.62 -0.01
N ASN A 3 -28.20 54.77 0.34
CA ASN A 3 -29.47 55.24 0.91
C ASN A 3 -29.82 54.44 2.16
N LEU A 4 -29.52 55.10 3.27
CA LEU A 4 -29.87 54.80 4.65
C LEU A 4 -31.26 55.42 4.88
N PHE A 5 -32.25 54.64 5.31
CA PHE A 5 -33.50 55.20 5.87
C PHE A 5 -33.81 54.49 7.19
N LEU A 6 -33.37 55.15 8.27
CA LEU A 6 -33.91 55.01 9.61
C LEU A 6 -35.24 55.77 9.67
N ILE A 7 -36.30 55.13 10.17
CA ILE A 7 -37.50 55.83 10.64
C ILE A 7 -37.72 55.43 12.10
N SER A 8 -37.41 56.37 12.98
CA SER A 8 -37.68 56.36 14.40
C SER A 8 -39.11 56.85 14.65
N ILE A 9 -39.94 56.04 15.31
CA ILE A 9 -41.24 56.48 15.85
C ILE A 9 -41.07 56.63 17.36
N LEU A 10 -41.14 57.88 17.82
CA LEU A 10 -41.27 58.26 19.22
C LEU A 10 -42.75 58.22 19.60
N ILE A 11 -43.11 57.45 20.62
CA ILE A 11 -44.37 57.62 21.35
C ILE A 11 -44.01 57.98 22.79
N THR A 12 -44.34 59.22 23.15
CA THR A 12 -44.33 59.74 24.52
C THR A 12 -45.62 59.33 25.22
N GLY A 13 -45.49 58.60 26.34
CA GLY A 13 -46.56 58.31 27.28
C GLY A 13 -46.04 58.47 28.71
N CYS A 14 -46.58 59.45 29.43
CA CYS A 14 -46.26 59.77 30.81
C CYS A 14 -47.24 59.02 31.74
N GLY A 15 -46.72 58.34 32.75
CA GLY A 15 -47.50 57.69 33.80
C GLY A 15 -46.56 57.03 34.79
N GLY A 16 -46.26 57.74 35.88
CA GLY A 16 -45.35 57.26 36.92
C GLY A 16 -46.04 56.31 37.89
N ASP A 17 -45.29 55.33 38.36
CA ASP A 17 -45.35 54.86 39.74
C ASP A 17 -44.02 54.20 40.14
N ASN A 18 -43.55 54.54 41.33
CA ASN A 18 -42.33 54.03 41.95
C ASN A 18 -42.55 52.58 42.42
N SER A 19 -41.68 51.63 42.04
CA SER A 19 -41.28 50.49 42.87
C SER A 19 -40.16 49.67 42.24
N ASN A 20 -39.09 49.50 43.03
CA ASN A 20 -38.08 48.44 43.04
C ASN A 20 -37.55 47.88 41.71
N ASP A 21 -36.33 48.36 41.43
CA ASP A 21 -35.17 47.61 40.96
C ASP A 21 -35.36 46.07 40.94
N SER A 22 -35.51 45.54 39.74
CA SER A 22 -35.14 44.18 39.32
C SER A 22 -35.24 44.14 37.81
N SER A 23 -34.34 44.86 37.13
CA SER A 23 -34.06 44.55 35.73
C SER A 23 -33.44 43.16 35.70
N VAL A 24 -34.28 42.16 35.40
CA VAL A 24 -33.84 40.84 34.96
C VAL A 24 -33.00 41.07 33.71
N VAL A 25 -31.69 41.05 33.89
CA VAL A 25 -30.75 40.82 32.80
C VAL A 25 -31.08 39.43 32.30
N ILE A 26 -31.76 39.34 31.16
CA ILE A 26 -31.78 38.09 30.40
C ILE A 26 -30.36 37.99 29.85
N GLU A 27 -29.50 37.29 30.58
CA GLU A 27 -28.20 36.88 30.05
C GLU A 27 -28.44 36.12 28.74
N PRO A 28 -27.65 36.38 27.69
CA PRO A 28 -27.71 35.59 26.48
C PRO A 28 -27.52 34.13 26.87
N THR A 29 -28.51 33.30 26.57
CA THR A 29 -28.51 31.85 26.73
C THR A 29 -27.15 31.26 26.32
N ASP A 30 -26.59 30.45 27.21
CA ASP A 30 -25.40 29.63 27.02
C ASP A 30 -25.15 29.31 25.54
N GLN A 31 -24.05 29.85 24.99
CA GLN A 31 -23.50 29.27 23.78
C GLN A 31 -23.12 27.84 24.13
N PHE A 32 -23.84 26.86 23.58
CA PHE A 32 -23.43 25.47 23.64
C PHE A 32 -22.08 25.36 22.93
N GLU A 33 -21.00 25.44 23.70
CA GLU A 33 -19.65 25.15 23.22
C GLU A 33 -19.59 23.66 22.90
N ILE A 34 -19.37 23.33 21.63
CA ILE A 34 -19.22 21.93 21.20
C ILE A 34 -17.88 21.43 21.72
N GLU A 35 -17.91 20.42 22.60
CA GLU A 35 -16.71 19.72 23.02
C GLU A 35 -16.21 18.83 21.88
N TYR A 36 -14.92 18.95 21.55
CA TYR A 36 -14.28 18.16 20.51
C TYR A 36 -13.32 17.14 21.12
N SER A 37 -13.41 15.91 20.64
CA SER A 37 -12.51 14.81 20.98
C SER A 37 -11.56 14.50 19.84
N THR A 38 -10.30 14.23 20.20
CA THR A 38 -9.26 13.85 19.23
C THR A 38 -9.31 12.35 18.93
N ILE A 39 -9.19 12.05 17.63
CA ILE A 39 -8.98 10.71 17.10
C ILE A 39 -7.64 10.74 16.36
N THR A 40 -6.80 9.75 16.60
CA THR A 40 -5.50 9.58 15.95
C THR A 40 -5.39 8.17 15.39
N GLY A 41 -4.54 7.95 14.39
CA GLY A 41 -4.43 6.63 13.81
C GLY A 41 -3.31 6.48 12.80
N THR A 42 -3.19 5.25 12.31
CA THR A 42 -2.35 4.93 11.15
C THR A 42 -3.24 4.40 10.02
N ALA A 43 -3.09 4.96 8.83
CA ALA A 43 -3.75 4.53 7.61
C ALA A 43 -2.73 3.86 6.68
N PHE A 44 -2.88 2.56 6.45
CA PHE A 44 -1.85 1.74 5.78
C PHE A 44 -2.49 0.58 4.99
N ALA A 45 -1.97 0.32 3.80
CA ALA A 45 -2.33 -0.85 2.99
C ALA A 45 -1.10 -1.51 2.36
N GLU A 46 -0.87 -1.36 1.05
CA GLU A 46 0.40 -1.77 0.43
C GLU A 46 1.56 -0.88 0.89
N SER A 47 1.26 0.39 1.11
CA SER A 47 2.16 1.44 1.60
C SER A 47 1.41 2.40 2.54
N THR A 48 2.12 3.39 3.08
CA THR A 48 1.47 4.48 3.82
C THR A 48 0.50 5.19 2.87
N LEU A 49 -0.71 5.48 3.33
CA LEU A 49 -1.72 6.17 2.53
C LEU A 49 -1.46 7.68 2.51
N ASN A 50 -0.20 8.09 2.34
CA ASN A 50 0.26 9.48 2.40
C ASN A 50 -0.55 10.37 1.44
N GLY A 51 -0.96 11.54 1.93
CA GLY A 51 -1.72 12.53 1.19
C GLY A 51 -3.18 12.13 0.92
N LYS A 52 -3.65 10.99 1.44
CA LYS A 52 -5.06 10.58 1.32
C LYS A 52 -5.89 11.21 2.44
N THR A 53 -7.14 11.55 2.11
CA THR A 53 -8.09 12.14 3.05
C THR A 53 -8.78 11.06 3.87
N VAL A 54 -8.85 11.26 5.19
CA VAL A 54 -9.65 10.47 6.12
C VAL A 54 -11.00 11.16 6.30
N THR A 55 -12.10 10.42 6.16
CA THR A 55 -13.44 10.94 6.42
C THR A 55 -14.09 10.19 7.58
N ALA A 56 -14.96 10.88 8.30
CA ALA A 56 -15.76 10.29 9.38
C ALA A 56 -17.25 10.46 9.09
N SER A 57 -18.01 9.40 9.36
CA SER A 57 -19.47 9.40 9.43
C SER A 57 -19.88 8.93 10.83
N CYS A 58 -20.06 9.91 11.71
CA CYS A 58 -20.49 9.72 13.10
C CYS A 58 -22.02 9.79 13.22
N LYS A 59 -22.55 9.76 14.44
CA LYS A 59 -23.98 9.97 14.72
C LYS A 59 -24.47 11.25 14.04
N ASP A 60 -25.70 11.19 13.52
CA ASP A 60 -26.33 12.27 12.75
C ASP A 60 -25.54 12.67 11.47
N SER A 61 -24.67 11.78 10.98
CA SER A 61 -23.79 12.01 9.82
C SER A 61 -22.78 13.15 10.00
N VAL A 62 -22.44 13.49 11.24
CA VAL A 62 -21.40 14.48 11.54
C VAL A 62 -20.02 13.90 11.22
N GLY A 63 -19.16 14.70 10.61
CA GLY A 63 -17.78 14.34 10.27
C GLY A 63 -16.74 15.03 11.16
N PHE A 64 -15.50 15.07 10.67
CA PHE A 64 -14.42 15.80 11.33
C PHE A 64 -14.68 17.32 11.31
N LYS A 65 -14.15 18.00 12.32
CA LYS A 65 -14.16 19.47 12.43
C LYS A 65 -13.42 20.14 11.26
N GLU A 66 -12.27 19.58 10.90
CA GLU A 66 -11.39 20.05 9.82
C GLU A 66 -11.09 18.90 8.86
N GLU A 67 -10.54 19.21 7.69
CA GLU A 67 -10.03 18.19 6.77
C GLU A 67 -8.89 17.41 7.44
N VAL A 68 -8.93 16.08 7.33
CA VAL A 68 -7.93 15.18 7.89
C VAL A 68 -7.17 14.51 6.76
N VAL A 69 -5.86 14.71 6.74
CA VAL A 69 -4.95 14.15 5.74
C VAL A 69 -3.93 13.25 6.43
N VAL A 70 -3.65 12.11 5.81
CA VAL A 70 -2.63 11.17 6.24
C VAL A 70 -1.23 11.71 5.87
N ASP A 71 -0.31 11.70 6.83
CA ASP A 71 1.06 12.15 6.61
C ASP A 71 1.96 11.09 5.94
N GLU A 72 3.23 11.44 5.71
CA GLU A 72 4.22 10.58 5.06
C GLU A 72 4.50 9.26 5.81
N HIS A 73 4.28 9.25 7.13
CA HIS A 73 4.42 8.09 8.00
C HIS A 73 3.12 7.27 8.11
N GLY A 74 2.06 7.67 7.40
CA GLY A 74 0.74 7.05 7.48
C GLY A 74 -0.07 7.51 8.69
N VAL A 75 0.41 8.47 9.48
CA VAL A 75 -0.26 8.96 10.68
C VAL A 75 -1.29 10.03 10.31
N TRP A 76 -2.42 10.03 11.00
CA TRP A 76 -3.46 11.04 10.85
C TRP A 76 -4.05 11.46 12.19
N LEU A 77 -4.62 12.65 12.22
CA LEU A 77 -5.25 13.25 13.40
C LEU A 77 -6.49 14.02 12.98
N GLY A 78 -7.62 13.72 13.62
CA GLY A 78 -8.89 14.41 13.43
C GLY A 78 -9.56 14.75 14.74
N GLN A 79 -10.51 15.69 14.70
CA GLN A 79 -11.35 16.05 15.84
C GLN A 79 -12.82 15.89 15.47
N VAL A 80 -13.62 15.29 16.36
CA VAL A 80 -15.07 15.12 16.18
C VAL A 80 -15.79 15.67 17.41
N ASP A 81 -17.03 16.12 17.23
CA ASP A 81 -17.92 16.43 18.36
C ASP A 81 -18.05 15.19 19.26
N SER A 82 -17.65 15.34 20.53
CA SER A 82 -17.60 14.25 21.52
C SER A 82 -18.95 13.57 21.73
N SER A 83 -20.06 14.27 21.48
CA SER A 83 -21.42 13.73 21.59
C SER A 83 -21.84 12.87 20.40
N LYS A 84 -21.04 12.82 19.33
CA LYS A 84 -21.39 12.17 18.06
C LYS A 84 -20.80 10.78 17.86
N PHE A 85 -19.97 10.27 18.77
CA PHE A 85 -19.55 8.88 18.70
C PHE A 85 -20.74 7.90 18.72
N PRO A 86 -20.62 6.69 18.13
CA PRO A 86 -19.45 6.16 17.42
C PRO A 86 -19.30 6.73 16.00
N CYS A 87 -18.11 6.58 15.42
CA CYS A 87 -17.80 7.01 14.07
C CYS A 87 -17.36 5.84 13.19
N ARG A 88 -17.86 5.83 11.96
CA ARG A 88 -17.33 5.02 10.86
C ARG A 88 -16.31 5.86 10.12
N LEU A 89 -15.17 5.28 9.80
CA LEU A 89 -14.05 5.98 9.18
C LEU A 89 -13.77 5.38 7.80
N GLU A 90 -13.34 6.21 6.86
CA GLU A 90 -12.95 5.79 5.51
C GLU A 90 -11.70 6.56 5.07
N VAL A 91 -10.75 5.86 4.44
CA VAL A 91 -9.66 6.47 3.65
C VAL A 91 -9.76 5.95 2.23
N LYS A 92 -9.86 6.88 1.27
CA LYS A 92 -9.88 6.54 -0.17
C LYS A 92 -8.47 6.48 -0.72
N ALA A 93 -8.08 5.34 -1.26
CA ALA A 93 -6.76 5.07 -1.82
C ALA A 93 -6.87 4.49 -3.24
N ASN A 94 -6.74 5.36 -4.23
CA ASN A 94 -6.84 5.00 -5.66
C ASN A 94 -8.17 4.27 -5.94
N GLU A 95 -8.14 3.01 -6.38
CA GLU A 95 -9.35 2.23 -6.68
C GLU A 95 -9.99 1.56 -5.46
N HIS A 96 -9.38 1.64 -4.27
CA HIS A 96 -9.85 0.95 -3.07
C HIS A 96 -10.11 1.95 -1.94
N SER A 97 -11.05 1.63 -1.05
CA SER A 97 -11.33 2.40 0.15
C SER A 97 -11.22 1.49 1.35
N TYR A 98 -10.53 1.96 2.38
CA TYR A 98 -10.32 1.20 3.62
C TYR A 98 -11.11 1.84 4.74
N HIS A 99 -11.69 1.00 5.61
CA HIS A 99 -12.64 1.45 6.62
C HIS A 99 -12.23 1.02 8.02
N SER A 100 -12.73 1.77 9.00
CA SER A 100 -12.55 1.45 10.40
C SER A 100 -13.71 1.96 11.24
N TYR A 101 -13.69 1.61 12.53
CA TYR A 101 -14.73 1.94 13.50
C TYR A 101 -14.09 2.41 14.79
N ILE A 102 -14.63 3.47 15.38
CA ILE A 102 -14.20 3.94 16.70
C ILE A 102 -15.40 4.42 17.53
N SER A 103 -15.51 3.92 18.77
CA SER A 103 -16.65 4.20 19.64
C SER A 103 -16.46 5.37 20.60
N GLN A 104 -15.24 5.91 20.70
CA GLN A 104 -14.88 7.03 21.57
C GLN A 104 -13.54 7.64 21.12
N ALA A 105 -13.11 8.74 21.74
CA ALA A 105 -11.80 9.32 21.49
C ALA A 105 -10.65 8.30 21.67
N GLY A 106 -9.59 8.42 20.87
CA GLY A 106 -8.42 7.54 20.99
C GLY A 106 -7.74 7.19 19.67
N ARG A 107 -7.03 6.07 19.67
CA ARG A 107 -6.27 5.58 18.53
C ARG A 107 -7.09 4.56 17.73
N VAL A 108 -7.10 4.68 16.40
CA VAL A 108 -7.71 3.69 15.50
C VAL A 108 -6.98 3.61 14.16
N ASN A 109 -6.70 2.41 13.68
CA ASN A 109 -6.07 2.15 12.39
C ASN A 109 -7.11 2.03 11.29
N ILE A 110 -6.69 2.30 10.05
CA ILE A 110 -7.51 2.10 8.85
C ILE A 110 -6.66 1.29 7.86
N ASN A 111 -6.98 0.00 7.68
CA ASN A 111 -6.17 -0.94 6.91
C ASN A 111 -6.99 -2.15 6.41
N PRO A 112 -6.41 -3.05 5.58
CA PRO A 112 -7.14 -4.21 5.07
C PRO A 112 -7.72 -5.15 6.14
N PHE A 113 -7.08 -5.28 7.31
CA PHE A 113 -7.59 -6.12 8.40
C PHE A 113 -8.77 -5.48 9.14
N THR A 114 -8.81 -4.15 9.27
CA THR A 114 -9.99 -3.48 9.86
C THR A 114 -11.21 -3.64 8.96
N ASP A 115 -11.02 -3.61 7.64
CA ASP A 115 -12.05 -3.95 6.65
C ASP A 115 -12.54 -5.39 6.77
N LEU A 116 -11.65 -6.37 6.87
CA LEU A 116 -12.05 -7.78 7.02
C LEU A 116 -12.81 -8.01 8.33
N ALA A 117 -12.39 -7.38 9.42
CA ALA A 117 -13.10 -7.45 10.69
C ALA A 117 -14.49 -6.78 10.60
N ILE A 118 -14.60 -5.63 9.93
CA ILE A 118 -15.89 -4.97 9.65
C ILE A 118 -16.79 -5.86 8.79
N ALA A 119 -16.24 -6.46 7.73
CA ALA A 119 -17.00 -7.31 6.83
C ALA A 119 -17.59 -8.52 7.56
N TYR A 120 -16.77 -9.18 8.38
CA TYR A 120 -17.19 -10.30 9.21
C TYR A 120 -18.19 -9.89 10.30
N ALA A 121 -17.96 -8.76 10.99
CA ALA A 121 -18.83 -8.29 12.07
C ALA A 121 -20.20 -7.81 11.57
N SER A 122 -20.24 -7.10 10.44
CA SER A 122 -21.47 -6.50 9.90
C SER A 122 -22.22 -7.40 8.93
N THR A 123 -21.59 -8.47 8.42
CA THR A 123 -22.08 -9.28 7.30
C THR A 123 -22.34 -8.46 6.02
N GLN A 124 -21.63 -7.34 5.86
CA GLN A 124 -21.75 -6.43 4.73
C GLN A 124 -20.37 -6.15 4.13
N LEU A 125 -20.31 -5.70 2.87
CA LEU A 125 -19.08 -5.12 2.36
C LEU A 125 -18.76 -3.82 3.12
N PRO A 126 -17.49 -3.55 3.47
CA PRO A 126 -17.12 -2.35 4.25
C PRO A 126 -17.64 -1.03 3.67
N ALA A 127 -17.56 -0.86 2.34
CA ALA A 127 -18.09 0.33 1.68
C ALA A 127 -19.61 0.49 1.84
N THR A 128 -20.37 -0.62 1.80
CA THR A 128 -21.83 -0.61 2.05
C THR A 128 -22.12 -0.31 3.52
N TRP A 129 -21.36 -0.94 4.42
CA TRP A 129 -21.47 -0.72 5.86
C TRP A 129 -21.15 0.74 6.25
N TYR A 130 -20.17 1.37 5.61
CA TYR A 130 -19.81 2.76 5.86
C TYR A 130 -20.95 3.74 5.57
N GLN A 131 -21.83 3.45 4.60
CA GLN A 131 -22.96 4.33 4.26
C GLN A 131 -24.04 4.31 5.34
N SER A 132 -24.52 3.13 5.74
CA SER A 132 -25.68 3.01 6.65
C SER A 132 -25.62 1.85 7.66
N GLY A 133 -24.52 1.10 7.70
CA GLY A 133 -24.35 -0.04 8.59
C GLY A 133 -24.12 0.35 10.06
N SER A 134 -24.44 -0.59 10.95
CA SER A 134 -24.21 -0.50 12.39
C SER A 134 -23.48 -1.75 12.87
N ILE A 135 -22.49 -1.58 13.76
CA ILE A 135 -21.78 -2.66 14.45
C ILE A 135 -21.70 -2.28 15.93
N THR A 136 -21.89 -3.23 16.84
CA THR A 136 -21.62 -3.03 18.26
C THR A 136 -20.15 -3.29 18.60
N VAL A 137 -19.65 -2.70 19.68
CA VAL A 137 -18.27 -2.95 20.15
C VAL A 137 -18.03 -4.45 20.40
N ASP A 138 -19.01 -5.17 20.92
CA ASP A 138 -18.90 -6.61 21.18
C ASP A 138 -18.82 -7.45 19.89
N GLN A 139 -19.59 -7.07 18.85
CA GLN A 139 -19.50 -7.70 17.53
C GLN A 139 -18.12 -7.46 16.92
N LEU A 140 -17.60 -6.23 16.99
CA LEU A 140 -16.28 -5.90 16.45
C LEU A 140 -15.16 -6.63 17.19
N LYS A 141 -15.25 -6.70 18.53
CA LYS A 141 -14.29 -7.43 19.36
C LYS A 141 -14.31 -8.93 19.06
N SER A 142 -15.50 -9.51 18.90
CA SER A 142 -15.66 -10.92 18.51
C SER A 142 -15.07 -11.20 17.13
N ALA A 143 -15.31 -10.29 16.17
CA ALA A 143 -14.74 -10.38 14.83
C ALA A 143 -13.21 -10.24 14.83
N ASN A 144 -12.66 -9.29 15.60
CA ASN A 144 -11.22 -9.12 15.76
C ASN A 144 -10.59 -10.42 16.30
N THR A 145 -11.13 -10.98 17.39
CA THR A 145 -10.63 -12.25 17.95
C THR A 145 -10.74 -13.41 16.97
N ALA A 146 -11.87 -13.54 16.27
CA ALA A 146 -12.05 -14.60 15.28
C ALA A 146 -11.05 -14.49 14.11
N LEU A 147 -10.87 -13.28 13.58
CA LEU A 147 -9.96 -12.98 12.49
C LEU A 147 -8.50 -13.21 12.90
N VAL A 148 -8.06 -12.70 14.05
CA VAL A 148 -6.69 -12.91 14.56
C VAL A 148 -6.41 -14.39 14.77
N ASN A 149 -7.35 -15.13 15.37
CA ASN A 149 -7.19 -16.58 15.56
C ASN A 149 -7.05 -17.32 14.24
N GLU A 150 -7.83 -16.93 13.22
CA GLU A 150 -7.74 -17.57 11.91
C GLU A 150 -6.46 -17.19 11.17
N LEU A 151 -6.04 -15.92 11.21
CA LEU A 151 -4.75 -15.48 10.68
C LEU A 151 -3.59 -16.26 11.32
N ILE A 152 -3.61 -16.49 12.63
CA ILE A 152 -2.59 -17.32 13.29
C ILE A 152 -2.60 -18.77 12.78
N LYS A 153 -3.78 -19.38 12.58
CA LYS A 153 -3.88 -20.72 11.98
C LYS A 153 -3.36 -20.77 10.55
N LYS A 154 -3.43 -19.64 9.84
CA LYS A 154 -2.94 -19.44 8.47
C LYS A 154 -1.47 -18.99 8.42
N ASP A 155 -0.72 -19.22 9.50
CA ASP A 155 0.71 -18.93 9.65
C ASP A 155 1.10 -17.43 9.66
N TYR A 156 0.14 -16.50 9.83
CA TYR A 156 0.45 -15.08 10.03
C TYR A 156 1.01 -14.85 11.43
N SER A 157 2.12 -14.12 11.50
CA SER A 157 2.90 -13.91 12.72
C SER A 157 2.31 -12.81 13.60
N LEU A 158 1.12 -13.06 14.17
CA LEU A 158 0.41 -12.14 15.07
C LEU A 158 0.34 -12.71 16.50
N ASP A 159 0.28 -11.83 17.50
CA ASP A 159 -0.07 -12.25 18.87
C ASP A 159 -1.58 -12.44 18.98
N SER A 160 -2.02 -13.48 19.70
CA SER A 160 -3.44 -13.82 19.91
C SER A 160 -4.29 -12.68 20.50
N LYS A 161 -3.66 -11.68 21.13
CA LYS A 161 -4.30 -10.50 21.74
C LYS A 161 -4.17 -9.25 20.89
N THR A 162 -3.66 -9.35 19.67
CA THR A 162 -3.52 -8.20 18.76
C THR A 162 -4.89 -7.58 18.51
N ASP A 163 -4.99 -6.27 18.73
CA ASP A 163 -6.16 -5.47 18.36
C ASP A 163 -5.87 -4.83 17.00
N LEU A 164 -6.53 -5.30 15.95
CA LEU A 164 -6.31 -4.85 14.57
C LEU A 164 -6.70 -3.37 14.39
N PHE A 165 -7.59 -2.87 15.25
CA PHE A 165 -8.06 -1.49 15.23
C PHE A 165 -7.14 -0.58 16.02
N THR A 166 -6.60 -0.99 17.16
CA THR A 166 -5.90 -0.04 18.05
C THR A 166 -4.43 -0.34 18.26
N ALA A 167 -3.91 -1.50 17.85
CA ALA A 167 -2.48 -1.81 17.97
C ALA A 167 -1.64 -0.81 17.19
N GLU A 168 -0.50 -0.42 17.74
CA GLU A 168 0.37 0.54 17.07
C GLU A 168 0.91 -0.07 15.79
N ILE A 169 0.91 0.68 14.69
CA ILE A 169 1.54 0.27 13.43
C ILE A 169 2.81 1.11 13.28
N GLN A 170 3.94 0.44 13.39
CA GLN A 170 5.25 0.99 13.06
C GLN A 170 5.83 0.16 11.92
N THR A 171 6.72 0.75 11.14
CA THR A 171 7.44 0.03 10.08
C THR A 171 8.06 -1.25 10.64
N VAL A 172 7.84 -2.38 9.97
CA VAL A 172 8.38 -3.71 10.34
C VAL A 172 7.79 -4.32 11.62
N ASN A 173 6.70 -3.76 12.18
CA ASN A 173 6.02 -4.42 13.29
C ASN A 173 5.17 -5.63 12.81
N PRO A 174 4.78 -6.55 13.71
CA PRO A 174 4.05 -7.76 13.33
C PRO A 174 2.75 -7.51 12.55
N LEU A 175 2.01 -6.46 12.92
CA LEU A 175 0.75 -6.10 12.25
C LEU A 175 0.99 -5.57 10.83
N HIS A 176 1.98 -4.69 10.65
CA HIS A 176 2.43 -4.21 9.34
C HIS A 176 2.80 -5.39 8.43
N LEU A 177 3.67 -6.29 8.92
CA LEU A 177 4.14 -7.44 8.13
C LEU A 177 3.01 -8.41 7.79
N ALA A 178 2.04 -8.58 8.68
CA ALA A 178 0.88 -9.42 8.42
C ALA A 178 -0.06 -8.80 7.37
N ILE A 179 -0.25 -7.47 7.37
CA ILE A 179 -1.03 -6.77 6.33
C ILE A 179 -0.38 -6.97 4.96
N GLN A 180 0.94 -6.78 4.86
CA GLN A 180 1.68 -6.99 3.61
C GLN A 180 1.56 -8.45 3.14
N ALA A 181 1.79 -9.39 4.05
CA ALA A 181 1.69 -10.81 3.72
C ALA A 181 0.29 -11.23 3.27
N LEU A 182 -0.77 -10.57 3.73
CA LEU A 182 -2.14 -10.85 3.29
C LEU A 182 -2.32 -10.40 1.85
N LEU A 183 -1.88 -9.18 1.53
CA LEU A 183 -1.97 -8.63 0.18
C LEU A 183 -1.17 -9.48 -0.80
N ASP A 184 0.05 -9.91 -0.42
CA ASP A 184 0.85 -10.85 -1.20
C ASP A 184 0.14 -12.19 -1.40
N ALA A 185 -0.48 -12.74 -0.35
CA ALA A 185 -1.20 -14.01 -0.42
C ALA A 185 -2.45 -13.95 -1.29
N ILE A 186 -3.12 -12.80 -1.38
CA ILE A 186 -4.24 -12.58 -2.32
C ILE A 186 -3.70 -12.56 -3.75
N GLN A 187 -2.63 -11.80 -4.02
CA GLN A 187 -2.03 -11.72 -5.36
C GLN A 187 -1.48 -13.08 -5.84
N GLY A 188 -0.94 -13.89 -4.93
CA GLY A 188 -0.45 -15.23 -5.22
C GLY A 188 -1.52 -16.33 -5.19
N SER A 189 -2.78 -16.00 -4.92
CA SER A 189 -3.85 -16.99 -4.79
C SER A 189 -4.46 -17.37 -6.14
N ASN A 190 -4.62 -18.67 -6.37
CA ASN A 190 -5.42 -19.18 -7.50
C ASN A 190 -6.92 -19.30 -7.17
N SER A 191 -7.31 -19.15 -5.90
CA SER A 191 -8.68 -19.34 -5.41
C SER A 191 -9.40 -18.04 -5.05
N ILE A 192 -8.65 -16.97 -4.81
CA ILE A 192 -9.17 -15.65 -4.47
C ILE A 192 -8.68 -14.69 -5.55
N GLN A 193 -9.61 -14.19 -6.37
CA GLN A 193 -9.25 -13.36 -7.53
C GLN A 193 -8.62 -12.02 -7.12
N ASP A 194 -9.21 -11.35 -6.13
CA ASP A 194 -8.79 -10.04 -5.69
C ASP A 194 -9.26 -9.76 -4.24
N TYR A 195 -8.95 -8.56 -3.75
CA TYR A 195 -9.33 -8.12 -2.42
C TYR A 195 -10.86 -8.06 -2.21
N ASN A 196 -11.63 -7.67 -3.24
CA ASN A 196 -13.09 -7.60 -3.16
C ASN A 196 -13.74 -8.99 -3.08
N ALA A 197 -13.17 -9.97 -3.78
CA ALA A 197 -13.55 -11.38 -3.68
C ALA A 197 -13.32 -11.89 -2.25
N LEU A 198 -12.18 -11.56 -1.63
CA LEU A 198 -11.92 -11.90 -0.24
C LEU A 198 -12.95 -11.26 0.70
N LEU A 199 -13.22 -9.95 0.57
CA LEU A 199 -14.24 -9.28 1.38
C LEU A 199 -15.61 -9.94 1.24
N THR A 200 -15.97 -10.41 0.04
CA THR A 200 -17.20 -11.14 -0.23
C THR A 200 -17.25 -12.47 0.53
N LEU A 201 -16.16 -13.25 0.50
CA LEU A 201 -16.06 -14.51 1.26
C LEU A 201 -16.18 -14.27 2.76
N ILE A 202 -15.51 -13.24 3.28
CA ILE A 202 -15.47 -12.95 4.71
C ILE A 202 -16.80 -12.41 5.23
N LYS A 203 -17.50 -11.53 4.49
CA LYS A 203 -18.86 -11.09 4.90
C LYS A 203 -19.85 -12.24 5.00
N ASP A 204 -19.63 -13.32 4.24
CA ASP A 204 -20.47 -14.52 4.23
C ASP A 204 -20.06 -15.53 5.33
N GLY A 205 -19.12 -15.15 6.20
CA GLY A 205 -18.70 -15.92 7.37
C GLY A 205 -17.59 -16.93 7.10
N ASN A 206 -17.00 -16.96 5.89
CA ASN A 206 -16.03 -17.97 5.48
C ASN A 206 -14.58 -17.62 5.90
N LEU A 207 -14.36 -17.30 7.18
CA LEU A 207 -13.01 -16.96 7.68
C LEU A 207 -11.97 -18.06 7.40
N SER A 208 -12.35 -19.34 7.44
CA SER A 208 -11.45 -20.46 7.15
C SER A 208 -10.89 -20.48 5.73
N GLN A 209 -11.49 -19.70 4.82
CA GLN A 209 -11.04 -19.50 3.45
C GLN A 209 -10.07 -18.32 3.29
N LEU A 210 -9.65 -17.69 4.39
CA LEU A 210 -8.51 -16.77 4.35
C LEU A 210 -7.31 -17.45 3.67
N PRO A 211 -6.60 -16.73 2.77
CA PRO A 211 -5.44 -17.29 2.13
C PRO A 211 -4.38 -17.53 3.18
N GLU A 212 -3.71 -18.68 3.09
CA GLU A 212 -2.54 -18.96 3.92
C GLU A 212 -1.47 -17.91 3.65
N LYS A 213 -0.77 -17.47 4.70
CA LYS A 213 0.42 -16.64 4.52
C LYS A 213 1.32 -17.37 3.54
N LEU A 214 1.77 -16.68 2.49
CA LEU A 214 2.79 -17.24 1.62
C LEU A 214 3.98 -17.58 2.50
N LYS A 215 4.25 -18.88 2.64
CA LYS A 215 5.47 -19.32 3.28
C LYS A 215 6.58 -18.77 2.41
N ASN A 216 7.50 -18.02 3.01
CA ASN A 216 8.82 -17.81 2.40
C ASN A 216 9.28 -19.22 2.03
N GLN A 217 9.19 -19.55 0.75
CA GLN A 217 9.53 -20.86 0.25
C GLN A 217 11.04 -20.98 0.38
N ASN A 218 11.49 -21.45 1.54
CA ASN A 218 12.72 -22.22 1.67
C ASN A 218 12.46 -23.65 1.15
N THR A 219 11.72 -23.79 0.06
CA THR A 219 11.86 -24.92 -0.83
C THR A 219 12.96 -24.54 -1.80
N GLU A 220 13.83 -25.48 -2.13
CA GLU A 220 14.66 -25.35 -3.33
C GLU A 220 13.72 -25.06 -4.50
N THR A 221 13.51 -23.78 -4.80
CA THR A 221 12.71 -23.36 -5.95
C THR A 221 13.50 -23.79 -7.14
N ASN A 222 12.99 -24.80 -7.82
CA ASN A 222 13.49 -25.14 -9.14
C ASN A 222 13.17 -23.92 -10.02
N VAL A 223 14.10 -23.53 -10.89
CA VAL A 223 13.96 -22.33 -11.75
C VAL A 223 12.65 -22.39 -12.58
N ASP A 224 12.14 -23.59 -12.80
CA ASP A 224 10.90 -23.87 -13.52
C ASP A 224 9.61 -23.46 -12.77
N ASP A 225 9.65 -23.30 -11.44
CA ASP A 225 8.48 -22.94 -10.62
C ASP A 225 8.38 -21.43 -10.34
N LEU A 226 9.30 -20.63 -10.88
CA LEU A 226 9.31 -19.18 -10.69
C LEU A 226 8.10 -18.52 -11.37
N PRO A 227 7.45 -17.52 -10.73
CA PRO A 227 6.31 -16.83 -11.31
C PRO A 227 6.73 -16.08 -12.59
N ASN A 228 5.96 -16.26 -13.67
CA ASN A 228 6.18 -15.51 -14.91
C ASN A 228 5.61 -14.09 -14.78
N VAL A 229 6.48 -13.08 -14.74
CA VAL A 229 6.15 -11.68 -14.45
C VAL A 229 6.50 -10.81 -15.65
N THR A 230 5.49 -10.18 -16.25
CA THR A 230 5.65 -9.22 -17.36
C THR A 230 5.43 -7.77 -16.97
N ASP A 231 4.72 -7.55 -15.85
CA ASP A 231 4.47 -6.24 -15.24
C ASP A 231 5.21 -6.14 -13.90
N PHE A 232 6.12 -5.18 -13.86
CA PHE A 232 6.95 -4.76 -12.74
C PHE A 232 6.49 -3.39 -12.27
N SER A 233 5.22 -3.32 -11.84
CA SER A 233 4.69 -2.17 -11.11
C SER A 233 5.59 -1.79 -9.93
N LEU A 234 5.64 -0.49 -9.61
CA LEU A 234 6.55 0.18 -8.66
C LEU A 234 6.66 -0.42 -7.25
N ASN A 235 5.89 -1.46 -6.91
CA ASN A 235 5.91 -2.14 -5.62
C ASN A 235 6.85 -3.36 -5.55
N LYS A 236 7.41 -3.82 -6.69
CA LYS A 236 8.35 -4.96 -6.70
C LYS A 236 9.79 -4.59 -6.36
N PHE A 237 10.16 -3.30 -6.45
CA PHE A 237 11.50 -2.85 -6.11
C PHE A 237 11.55 -2.42 -4.66
N ASN A 238 12.17 -3.25 -3.82
CA ASN A 238 12.37 -2.94 -2.41
C ASN A 238 13.58 -2.02 -2.25
N ASN A 239 13.38 -0.71 -2.34
CA ASN A 239 14.45 0.28 -2.16
C ASN A 239 15.16 0.19 -0.79
N LYS A 240 14.52 -0.42 0.23
CA LYS A 240 15.14 -0.69 1.55
C LYS A 240 16.18 -1.80 1.51
N ALA A 241 16.20 -2.62 0.46
CA ALA A 241 17.28 -3.56 0.20
C ALA A 241 18.57 -2.87 -0.27
N CYS A 242 18.53 -1.55 -0.48
CA CYS A 242 19.64 -0.73 -0.94
C CYS A 242 19.95 0.40 0.06
N THR A 243 21.08 1.06 -0.17
CA THR A 243 21.53 2.26 0.55
C THR A 243 21.24 3.49 -0.30
N TRP A 244 20.54 4.47 0.26
CA TRP A 244 20.28 5.74 -0.43
C TRP A 244 21.56 6.59 -0.50
N VAL A 245 21.77 7.27 -1.64
CA VAL A 245 22.88 8.21 -1.82
C VAL A 245 22.39 9.63 -1.60
N GLU A 246 22.86 10.26 -0.51
CA GLU A 246 22.55 11.65 -0.18
C GLU A 246 22.91 12.61 -1.33
N ASN A 247 22.12 13.67 -1.51
CA ASN A 247 22.28 14.70 -2.57
C ASN A 247 22.09 14.19 -4.01
N THR A 248 21.53 12.99 -4.17
CA THR A 248 20.96 12.54 -5.43
C THR A 248 19.45 12.44 -5.27
N THR A 249 18.70 12.81 -6.30
CA THR A 249 17.24 12.71 -6.23
C THR A 249 16.78 11.25 -6.28
N GLU A 250 17.56 10.35 -6.91
CA GLU A 250 17.02 9.08 -7.42
C GLU A 250 18.06 7.96 -7.56
N LEU A 251 19.08 7.88 -6.70
CA LEU A 251 20.08 6.81 -6.73
C LEU A 251 20.14 6.01 -5.42
N TYR A 252 20.04 4.69 -5.57
CA TYR A 252 20.24 3.70 -4.52
C TYR A 252 21.38 2.77 -4.93
N ILE A 253 22.29 2.45 -4.00
CA ILE A 253 23.47 1.61 -4.21
C ILE A 253 23.56 0.48 -3.19
N ASN A 254 24.51 -0.44 -3.35
CA ASN A 254 24.73 -1.59 -2.46
C ASN A 254 23.46 -2.42 -2.26
N CYS A 255 22.66 -2.59 -3.31
CA CYS A 255 21.44 -3.38 -3.27
C CYS A 255 21.74 -4.87 -2.97
N ASN A 256 20.98 -5.44 -2.05
CA ASN A 256 21.04 -6.87 -1.73
C ASN A 256 19.96 -7.66 -2.51
N LYS A 257 19.96 -8.99 -2.38
CA LYS A 257 19.04 -9.90 -3.07
C LYS A 257 17.56 -9.58 -2.94
N ASP A 258 17.16 -8.88 -1.89
CA ASP A 258 15.76 -8.56 -1.59
C ASP A 258 15.26 -7.33 -2.36
N VAL A 259 16.12 -6.70 -3.19
CA VAL A 259 15.79 -5.55 -4.05
C VAL A 259 14.64 -5.85 -5.02
N MET A 260 14.46 -7.11 -5.39
CA MET A 260 13.34 -7.60 -6.18
C MET A 260 12.98 -9.01 -5.77
N SER A 261 11.70 -9.37 -5.81
CA SER A 261 11.26 -10.76 -5.57
C SER A 261 11.79 -11.70 -6.67
N ASP A 262 11.89 -12.99 -6.37
CA ASP A 262 12.25 -14.00 -7.36
C ASP A 262 11.18 -14.08 -8.47
N PHE A 263 11.61 -14.15 -9.74
CA PHE A 263 10.71 -14.12 -10.90
C PHE A 263 11.35 -14.79 -12.12
N LYS A 264 10.51 -15.09 -13.10
CA LYS A 264 10.90 -15.44 -14.48
C LYS A 264 10.15 -14.52 -15.46
N ASN A 265 10.75 -14.17 -16.58
CA ASN A 265 10.09 -13.43 -17.66
C ASN A 265 10.49 -14.03 -19.00
N LEU A 266 9.47 -14.44 -19.74
CA LEU A 266 9.58 -15.14 -21.03
C LEU A 266 9.17 -14.27 -22.23
N SER A 267 8.90 -13.00 -22.01
CA SER A 267 8.34 -12.08 -23.04
C SER A 267 9.41 -11.32 -23.81
N LEU A 268 10.68 -11.46 -23.42
CA LEU A 268 11.79 -10.80 -24.10
C LEU A 268 12.28 -11.61 -25.31
N VAL A 269 12.91 -10.91 -26.25
CA VAL A 269 13.53 -11.49 -27.43
C VAL A 269 14.89 -10.84 -27.71
N SER A 270 15.83 -11.60 -28.27
CA SER A 270 17.08 -11.09 -28.80
C SER A 270 16.98 -10.93 -30.31
N ILE A 271 17.44 -9.80 -30.84
CA ILE A 271 17.50 -9.57 -32.29
C ILE A 271 18.70 -10.33 -32.85
N ILE A 272 18.45 -11.25 -33.79
CA ILE A 272 19.49 -12.06 -34.44
C ILE A 272 19.77 -11.64 -35.89
N GLY A 273 18.97 -10.74 -36.44
CA GLY A 273 19.16 -10.23 -37.79
C GLY A 273 17.95 -9.48 -38.33
N ILE A 274 18.09 -8.95 -39.54
CA ILE A 274 17.02 -8.29 -40.28
C ILE A 274 16.90 -9.01 -41.62
N SER A 275 15.67 -9.35 -42.00
CA SER A 275 15.33 -9.99 -43.28
C SER A 275 14.36 -9.11 -44.07
N GLU A 276 14.15 -9.44 -45.35
CA GLU A 276 13.12 -8.78 -46.17
C GLU A 276 11.71 -8.91 -45.56
N SER A 277 11.47 -9.97 -44.79
CA SER A 277 10.21 -10.23 -44.06
C SER A 277 10.13 -9.56 -42.67
N GLY A 278 11.15 -8.81 -42.25
CA GLY A 278 11.17 -8.11 -40.96
C GLY A 278 12.31 -8.54 -40.03
N ILE A 279 12.21 -8.14 -38.75
CA ILE A 279 13.21 -8.39 -37.72
C ILE A 279 13.16 -9.85 -37.29
N LEU A 280 14.30 -10.55 -37.37
CA LEU A 280 14.46 -11.91 -36.89
C LEU A 280 14.83 -11.87 -35.41
N THR A 281 14.06 -12.59 -34.60
CA THR A 281 14.26 -12.62 -33.16
C THR A 281 14.37 -14.05 -32.63
N LYS A 282 15.02 -14.22 -31.47
CA LYS A 282 15.01 -15.45 -30.68
C LYS A 282 14.44 -15.18 -29.29
N PRO A 283 13.72 -16.13 -28.68
CA PRO A 283 13.27 -15.98 -27.30
C PRO A 283 14.43 -15.72 -26.35
N CYS A 284 14.19 -14.85 -25.38
CA CYS A 284 15.03 -14.67 -24.23
C CYS A 284 14.24 -15.02 -22.97
N GLU A 285 14.92 -15.72 -22.08
CA GLU A 285 14.43 -15.98 -20.74
C GLU A 285 15.32 -15.21 -19.77
N ILE A 286 14.69 -14.42 -18.91
CA ILE A 286 15.36 -13.83 -17.76
C ILE A 286 14.70 -14.36 -16.50
N TYR A 287 15.51 -14.69 -15.50
CA TYR A 287 15.00 -15.03 -14.19
C TYR A 287 15.90 -14.49 -13.08
N LYS A 288 15.28 -14.18 -11.94
CA LYS A 288 15.94 -13.81 -10.71
C LYS A 288 15.64 -14.87 -9.67
N TYR A 289 16.68 -15.41 -9.04
CA TYR A 289 16.56 -16.39 -7.96
C TYR A 289 17.62 -16.17 -6.88
N GLY A 290 17.17 -15.83 -5.67
CA GLY A 290 18.06 -15.47 -4.57
C GLY A 290 18.92 -14.28 -4.94
N GLU A 291 20.25 -14.40 -4.85
CA GLU A 291 21.19 -13.35 -5.26
C GLU A 291 21.37 -13.27 -6.78
N ASN A 292 21.01 -14.32 -7.53
CA ASN A 292 21.35 -14.45 -8.93
C ASN A 292 20.31 -13.80 -9.83
N LEU A 293 20.79 -13.06 -10.81
CA LEU A 293 20.02 -12.57 -11.93
C LEU A 293 20.63 -13.18 -13.19
N THR A 294 19.84 -13.91 -13.97
CA THR A 294 20.33 -14.69 -15.12
C THR A 294 19.55 -14.35 -16.39
N LEU A 295 20.27 -14.11 -17.48
CA LEU A 295 19.71 -13.97 -18.83
C LEU A 295 20.16 -15.15 -19.70
N GLN A 296 19.21 -15.78 -20.38
CA GLN A 296 19.42 -16.95 -21.21
C GLN A 296 18.80 -16.75 -22.60
N THR A 297 19.56 -17.02 -23.66
CA THR A 297 19.05 -17.07 -25.03
C THR A 297 19.87 -18.03 -25.89
N GLY A 298 19.20 -18.86 -26.70
CA GLY A 298 19.84 -19.75 -27.66
C GLY A 298 20.89 -20.70 -27.07
N GLY A 299 20.69 -21.18 -25.83
CA GLY A 299 21.61 -22.07 -25.12
C GLY A 299 22.81 -21.38 -24.45
N LYS A 300 22.88 -20.05 -24.52
CA LYS A 300 23.86 -19.21 -23.84
C LYS A 300 23.22 -18.59 -22.60
N SER A 301 23.97 -18.49 -21.49
CA SER A 301 23.49 -17.84 -20.27
C SER A 301 24.58 -17.00 -19.62
N ILE A 302 24.23 -15.80 -19.15
CA ILE A 302 25.08 -14.95 -18.30
C ILE A 302 24.36 -14.73 -16.97
N THR A 303 25.10 -14.78 -15.86
CA THR A 303 24.57 -14.55 -14.52
C THR A 303 25.37 -13.48 -13.78
N ALA A 304 24.66 -12.48 -13.26
CA ALA A 304 25.13 -11.44 -12.34
C ALA A 304 24.53 -11.67 -10.94
N GLN A 305 25.04 -10.99 -9.91
CA GLN A 305 24.62 -11.19 -8.52
C GLN A 305 24.38 -9.88 -7.77
N PHE A 306 23.31 -9.82 -6.97
CA PHE A 306 23.10 -8.79 -5.96
C PHE A 306 23.93 -9.11 -4.71
N THR A 307 25.13 -8.55 -4.66
CA THR A 307 26.15 -8.85 -3.64
C THR A 307 26.16 -7.88 -2.47
N SER A 308 25.27 -6.89 -2.47
CA SER A 308 25.29 -5.75 -1.53
C SER A 308 26.59 -4.94 -1.62
N GLN A 309 27.28 -4.98 -2.77
CA GLN A 309 28.60 -4.38 -2.98
C GLN A 309 28.71 -3.84 -4.41
N GLY A 310 29.62 -2.88 -4.64
CA GLY A 310 29.97 -2.45 -5.99
C GLY A 310 28.85 -1.68 -6.72
N PHE A 311 28.50 -2.14 -7.93
CA PHE A 311 27.54 -1.52 -8.87
C PHE A 311 26.09 -2.00 -8.70
N ASP A 312 25.77 -2.62 -7.56
CA ASP A 312 24.40 -3.04 -7.22
C ASP A 312 23.53 -1.79 -6.97
N GLN A 313 22.77 -1.34 -7.97
CA GLN A 313 22.08 -0.04 -7.91
C GLN A 313 20.67 -0.05 -8.50
N ILE A 314 19.83 0.85 -8.00
CA ILE A 314 18.60 1.29 -8.63
C ILE A 314 18.73 2.79 -8.89
N TYR A 315 18.41 3.22 -10.10
CA TYR A 315 18.21 4.65 -10.36
C TYR A 315 17.04 4.92 -11.29
N TYR A 316 16.42 6.08 -11.08
CA TYR A 316 15.29 6.54 -11.88
C TYR A 316 15.79 7.55 -12.92
N GLN A 317 15.30 7.39 -14.15
CA GLN A 317 15.56 8.29 -15.28
C GLN A 317 14.25 9.00 -15.62
N ASN A 318 13.99 10.10 -14.93
CA ASN A 318 12.75 10.87 -15.06
C ASN A 318 12.47 11.38 -16.47
N ASP A 319 13.50 11.75 -17.22
CA ASP A 319 13.34 12.26 -18.59
C ASP A 319 12.74 11.21 -19.55
N GLU A 320 12.84 9.91 -19.20
CA GLU A 320 12.38 8.81 -20.04
C GLU A 320 11.36 7.87 -19.37
N ASN A 321 10.86 8.23 -18.17
CA ASN A 321 9.99 7.37 -17.34
C ASN A 321 10.56 5.95 -17.16
N GLN A 322 11.87 5.86 -16.90
CA GLN A 322 12.60 4.59 -16.81
C GLN A 322 13.13 4.32 -15.41
N ILE A 323 13.12 3.05 -15.04
CA ILE A 323 13.81 2.55 -13.85
C ILE A 323 14.92 1.64 -14.33
N VAL A 324 16.14 1.87 -13.86
CA VAL A 324 17.28 1.04 -14.17
C VAL A 324 17.73 0.31 -12.93
N VAL A 325 17.90 -1.01 -13.05
CA VAL A 325 18.46 -1.85 -12.00
C VAL A 325 19.71 -2.53 -12.52
N SER A 326 20.81 -2.40 -11.79
CA SER A 326 22.06 -3.08 -12.11
C SER A 326 22.49 -4.02 -11.00
N ALA A 327 23.03 -5.17 -11.39
CA ALA A 327 23.61 -6.16 -10.50
C ALA A 327 25.12 -6.30 -10.74
N SER A 328 25.86 -6.47 -9.65
CA SER A 328 27.31 -6.56 -9.60
C SER A 328 27.87 -7.87 -10.20
N PRO A 329 29.19 -7.87 -10.51
CA PRO A 329 29.90 -9.07 -10.91
C PRO A 329 29.63 -10.27 -9.99
N SER A 330 29.20 -11.39 -10.58
CA SER A 330 29.11 -12.67 -9.85
C SER A 330 30.50 -13.13 -9.39
N LYS A 331 30.57 -14.20 -8.56
CA LYS A 331 31.84 -14.79 -8.05
C LYS A 331 32.95 -14.98 -9.11
N ASN A 332 32.62 -15.02 -10.40
CA ASN A 332 33.55 -15.02 -11.54
C ASN A 332 34.10 -13.62 -11.95
N ARG A 333 33.94 -12.57 -11.13
CA ARG A 333 34.55 -11.23 -11.23
C ARG A 333 34.24 -10.34 -12.45
N PHE A 334 33.44 -10.78 -13.43
CA PHE A 334 33.28 -10.00 -14.68
C PHE A 334 31.85 -9.77 -15.17
N ASN A 335 30.83 -10.44 -14.59
CA ASN A 335 29.50 -10.45 -15.19
C ASN A 335 28.56 -9.39 -14.61
N THR A 336 28.25 -8.34 -15.35
CA THR A 336 27.26 -7.32 -14.95
C THR A 336 25.92 -7.54 -15.63
N ALA A 337 24.86 -7.07 -14.99
CA ALA A 337 23.52 -7.04 -15.58
C ALA A 337 22.91 -5.66 -15.41
N THR A 338 22.19 -5.20 -16.43
CA THR A 338 21.41 -3.97 -16.43
C THR A 338 20.02 -4.27 -16.97
N LEU A 339 19.01 -3.99 -16.16
CA LEU A 339 17.60 -4.11 -16.51
C LEU A 339 17.01 -2.70 -16.63
N VAL A 340 16.30 -2.45 -17.73
CA VAL A 340 15.62 -1.19 -17.98
C VAL A 340 14.12 -1.46 -18.03
N PHE A 341 13.39 -0.80 -17.15
CA PHE A 341 11.93 -0.87 -17.09
C PHE A 341 11.35 0.43 -17.64
N ARG A 342 10.31 0.33 -18.48
CA ARG A 342 9.55 1.46 -19.01
C ARG A 342 8.06 1.17 -18.82
N ASP A 343 7.32 2.15 -18.29
CA ASP A 343 5.88 1.99 -18.00
C ASP A 343 5.58 0.70 -17.23
N ASN A 344 6.38 0.43 -16.19
CA ASN A 344 6.30 -0.77 -15.36
C ASN A 344 6.50 -2.11 -16.10
N LYS A 345 7.10 -2.12 -17.30
CA LYS A 345 7.40 -3.36 -18.01
C LYS A 345 8.89 -3.47 -18.26
N LEU A 346 9.43 -4.69 -18.18
CA LEU A 346 10.82 -4.94 -18.54
C LEU A 346 10.99 -4.68 -20.04
N PHE A 347 11.70 -3.60 -20.36
CA PHE A 347 11.86 -3.11 -21.73
C PHE A 347 13.14 -3.66 -22.35
N THR A 348 14.25 -3.61 -21.60
CA THR A 348 15.54 -4.14 -22.04
C THR A 348 16.25 -4.86 -20.89
N ALA A 349 16.95 -5.93 -21.20
CA ALA A 349 17.87 -6.63 -20.31
C ALA A 349 19.21 -6.82 -21.04
N THR A 350 20.27 -6.22 -20.52
CA THR A 350 21.62 -6.28 -21.08
C THR A 350 22.58 -6.85 -20.05
N PHE A 351 23.30 -7.89 -20.45
CA PHE A 351 24.24 -8.61 -19.60
C PHE A 351 25.58 -8.65 -20.31
N GLU A 352 26.62 -8.18 -19.63
CA GLU A 352 27.99 -8.21 -20.13
C GLU A 352 28.80 -9.18 -19.29
N GLY A 353 29.52 -10.10 -19.93
CA GLY A 353 30.34 -11.06 -19.21
C GLY A 353 30.74 -12.28 -20.01
N TYR A 354 31.16 -13.32 -19.29
CA TYR A 354 31.50 -14.61 -19.88
C TYR A 354 30.26 -15.50 -19.97
N LEU A 355 30.12 -16.17 -21.10
CA LEU A 355 29.11 -17.20 -21.28
C LEU A 355 29.53 -18.48 -20.54
N ASN A 356 28.58 -19.10 -19.87
CA ASN A 356 28.77 -20.46 -19.37
C ASN A 356 29.13 -21.38 -20.55
N ASN A 357 30.33 -21.97 -20.50
CA ASN A 357 30.97 -22.92 -21.44
C ASN A 357 32.13 -22.41 -22.31
N GLU A 358 32.53 -21.13 -22.27
CA GLU A 358 33.70 -20.67 -23.02
C GLU A 358 34.64 -19.84 -22.14
N SER A 359 35.56 -20.50 -21.44
CA SER A 359 36.61 -19.85 -20.62
C SER A 359 37.69 -19.14 -21.45
N SER A 360 37.58 -19.12 -22.78
CA SER A 360 38.64 -18.66 -23.69
C SER A 360 38.24 -17.62 -24.73
N LEU A 361 37.00 -17.12 -24.72
CA LEU A 361 36.54 -16.10 -25.65
C LEU A 361 36.11 -14.86 -24.85
N GLY A 362 36.58 -13.68 -25.28
CA GLY A 362 36.48 -12.42 -24.54
C GLY A 362 35.05 -12.01 -24.16
N ASN A 363 34.94 -10.91 -23.40
CA ASN A 363 33.66 -10.37 -22.91
C ASN A 363 32.58 -10.39 -24.01
N GLN A 364 31.45 -11.03 -23.73
CA GLN A 364 30.28 -11.05 -24.60
C GLN A 364 29.16 -10.22 -23.98
N GLU A 365 28.41 -9.54 -24.83
CA GLU A 365 27.19 -8.83 -24.45
C GLU A 365 25.98 -9.64 -24.96
N LEU A 366 25.03 -9.91 -24.07
CA LEU A 366 23.72 -10.42 -24.41
C LEU A 366 22.69 -9.34 -24.12
N THR A 367 22.00 -8.90 -25.18
CA THR A 367 20.91 -7.93 -25.07
C THR A 367 19.61 -8.55 -25.54
N CYS A 368 18.59 -8.43 -24.70
CA CYS A 368 17.22 -8.87 -24.94
C CYS A 368 16.27 -7.69 -24.72
N ILE A 369 15.29 -7.54 -25.61
CA ILE A 369 14.34 -6.44 -25.61
C ILE A 369 12.92 -6.97 -25.56
N MET A 370 11.97 -6.13 -25.15
CA MET A 370 10.56 -6.41 -25.31
C MET A 370 10.27 -6.71 -26.78
N ASN A 371 9.45 -7.73 -27.03
CA ASN A 371 9.13 -8.12 -28.40
C ASN A 371 8.52 -6.92 -29.16
N PRO A 372 9.15 -6.44 -30.24
CA PRO A 372 8.64 -5.28 -30.98
C PRO A 372 7.30 -5.55 -31.68
N ASN A 373 6.88 -6.82 -31.75
CA ASN A 373 5.61 -7.24 -32.33
C ASN A 373 4.51 -7.55 -31.28
N SER A 374 4.78 -7.37 -29.97
CA SER A 374 3.82 -7.65 -28.89
C SER A 374 3.02 -6.44 -28.45
#